data_AF-A0A953XM11-F1
#
_entry.id   AF-A0A953XM11-F1
#
_cell.length_a   1.000
_cell.length_b   1.000
_cell.length_c   1.000
_cell.angle_alpha   90.00
_cell.angle_beta   90.00
_cell.angle_gamma   90.00
#
_symmetry.space_group_name_H-M   'P 1'
#
loop_
_entity.id
_entity.type
_entity.pdbx_description
1 polymer ?
#
loop_
_entity_poly.entity_id
_entity_poly.type
_entity_poly.pdbx_seq_one_letter_code
_entity_poly.pdbx_strand_id
1 'polypeptide(L)'
;NLPDGPAKLMMEEHHDVRLGLDRLLRAVRGNEMGELQDAFGEFADELEGHHAKEEEILFPSIDTTLDQQQLRALVEKMLLA
;
A
#
# COMPACT_ATOMS: atom_id res chain seq x y z
N ASN A 1 -8.98 -2.93 -15.91
CA ASN A 1 -9.29 -1.60 -15.33
C ASN A 1 -10.21 -1.81 -14.16
N LEU A 2 -9.75 -1.46 -12.95
CA LEU A 2 -10.60 -1.46 -11.76
C LEU A 2 -11.63 -0.32 -11.87
N PRO A 3 -12.86 -0.50 -11.38
CA PRO A 3 -13.83 0.59 -11.29
C PRO A 3 -13.31 1.69 -10.35
N ASP A 4 -13.79 2.92 -10.55
CA ASP A 4 -13.47 4.04 -9.66
C ASP A 4 -13.96 3.73 -8.24
N GLY A 5 -13.08 3.89 -7.26
CA GLY A 5 -13.35 3.56 -5.86
C GLY A 5 -12.08 3.35 -5.03
N PRO A 6 -12.22 3.06 -3.72
CA PRO A 6 -11.09 2.95 -2.80
C PRO A 6 -10.00 1.99 -3.25
N ALA A 7 -10.37 0.82 -3.78
CA ALA A 7 -9.40 -0.17 -4.26
C ALA A 7 -8.55 0.33 -5.45
N LYS A 8 -9.13 1.13 -6.36
CA LYS A 8 -8.38 1.73 -7.47
C LYS A 8 -7.40 2.78 -6.95
N LEU A 9 -7.85 3.63 -6.02
CA LEU A 9 -6.99 4.64 -5.40
C LEU A 9 -5.82 3.99 -4.64
N MET A 10 -6.06 2.91 -3.89
CA MET A 10 -4.97 2.18 -3.21
C MET A 10 -3.96 1.59 -4.19
N MET A 11 -4.41 1.09 -5.35
CA MET A 11 -3.51 0.62 -6.40
C MET A 11 -2.66 1.72 -7.05
N GLU A 12 -3.22 2.94 -7.14
CA GLU A 12 -2.48 4.12 -7.59
C GLU A 12 -1.46 4.53 -6.51
N GLU A 13 -1.83 4.58 -5.24
CA GLU A 13 -0.91 4.90 -4.13
C GLU A 13 0.21 3.86 -3.96
N HIS A 14 -0.02 2.59 -4.28
CA HIS A 14 1.05 1.60 -4.36
C HIS A 14 2.15 2.00 -5.37
N HIS A 15 1.85 2.82 -6.38
CA HIS A 15 2.90 3.34 -7.26
C HIS A 15 3.84 4.27 -6.49
N ASP A 16 3.28 5.21 -5.74
CA ASP A 16 4.02 6.21 -5.00
C ASP A 16 4.87 5.56 -3.88
N VAL A 17 4.27 4.64 -3.12
CA VAL A 17 5.00 3.85 -2.10
C VAL A 17 6.19 3.09 -2.70
N ARG A 18 6.06 2.55 -3.92
CA ARG A 18 7.17 1.88 -4.62
C ARG A 18 8.25 2.87 -5.05
N LEU A 19 7.88 4.07 -5.48
CA LEU A 19 8.83 5.13 -5.82
C LEU A 19 9.62 5.59 -4.58
N GLY A 20 8.95 5.79 -3.44
CA GLY A 20 9.59 6.09 -2.16
C GLY A 20 10.58 5.00 -1.74
N LEU A 21 10.17 3.74 -1.83
CA LEU A 21 11.05 2.59 -1.55
C LEU A 21 12.27 2.56 -2.48
N ASP A 22 12.09 2.80 -3.78
CA ASP A 22 13.20 2.84 -4.73
C ASP A 22 14.19 3.97 -4.42
N ARG A 23 13.70 5.15 -4.01
CA ARG A 23 14.54 6.27 -3.57
C ARG A 23 15.34 5.89 -2.33
N LEU A 24 14.69 5.30 -1.33
CA LEU A 24 15.35 4.81 -0.11
C LEU A 24 16.44 3.77 -0.44
N LEU A 25 16.14 2.80 -1.31
CA LEU A 25 17.11 1.79 -1.74
C LEU A 25 18.30 2.35 -2.52
N ARG A 26 18.14 3.49 -3.21
CA ARG A 26 19.25 4.20 -3.86
C ARG A 26 20.13 4.91 -2.84
N ALA A 27 19.52 5.62 -1.88
CA ALA A 27 20.26 6.31 -0.83
C ALA A 27 21.10 5.33 0.02
N VAL A 28 20.53 4.16 0.36
CA VAL A 28 21.25 3.07 1.04
C VAL A 28 22.47 2.61 0.23
N ARG A 29 22.33 2.46 -1.09
CA ARG A 29 23.42 2.02 -1.97
C ARG A 29 24.48 3.10 -2.21
N GLY A 30 24.09 4.38 -2.21
CA GLY A 30 25.00 5.52 -2.36
C GLY A 30 25.84 5.80 -1.12
N ASN A 31 25.44 5.28 0.05
CA ASN A 31 26.06 5.53 1.35
C ASN A 31 26.06 7.03 1.74
N GLU A 32 25.04 7.76 1.26
CA GLU A 32 24.83 9.19 1.51
C GLU A 32 23.89 9.37 2.71
N MET A 33 24.45 9.51 3.91
CA MET A 33 23.69 9.48 5.16
C MET A 33 22.62 10.57 5.28
N GLY A 34 22.84 11.75 4.69
CA GLY A 34 21.84 12.82 4.66
C GLY A 34 20.64 12.45 3.79
N GLU A 35 20.90 12.00 2.57
CA GLU A 35 19.84 11.55 1.65
C GLU A 35 19.09 10.32 2.18
N LEU A 36 19.77 9.46 2.94
CA LEU A 36 19.15 8.29 3.57
C LEU A 36 18.09 8.70 4.61
N GLN A 37 18.39 9.68 5.46
CA GLN A 37 17.45 10.11 6.48
C GLN A 37 16.19 10.74 5.86
N ASP A 38 16.37 11.61 4.87
CA ASP A 38 15.26 12.26 4.17
C ASP A 38 14.42 11.23 3.40
N ALA A 39 15.07 10.34 2.63
CA ALA A 39 14.37 9.30 1.87
C ALA A 39 13.64 8.31 2.78
N PHE A 40 14.17 8.02 3.96
CA PHE A 40 13.49 7.17 4.94
C PHE A 40 12.25 7.86 5.50
N GLY A 41 12.35 9.14 5.89
CA GLY A 41 11.22 9.89 6.43
C GLY A 41 10.07 10.00 5.42
N GLU A 42 10.37 10.39 4.18
CA GLU A 42 9.37 10.47 3.12
C GLU A 42 8.70 9.11 2.86
N PHE A 43 9.49 8.02 2.75
CA PHE A 43 8.93 6.69 2.55
C PHE A 43 8.06 6.23 3.73
N ALA A 44 8.48 6.52 4.97
CA ALA A 44 7.72 6.17 6.16
C ALA A 44 6.37 6.91 6.18
N ASP A 45 6.35 8.22 5.92
CA ASP A 45 5.14 9.03 5.87
C ASP A 45 4.16 8.53 4.79
N GLU A 46 4.66 8.23 3.58
CA GLU A 46 3.85 7.67 2.49
C GLU A 46 3.27 6.30 2.85
N LEU A 47 4.09 5.41 3.41
CA LEU A 47 3.67 4.06 3.77
C LEU A 47 2.66 4.05 4.93
N GLU A 48 2.90 4.86 5.97
CA GLU A 48 1.98 5.01 7.10
C GLU A 48 0.64 5.60 6.65
N GLY A 49 0.66 6.63 5.80
CA GLY A 49 -0.55 7.21 5.23
C GLY A 49 -1.34 6.23 4.37
N HIS A 50 -0.66 5.37 3.61
CA HIS A 50 -1.28 4.31 2.83
C HIS A 50 -1.92 3.25 3.73
N HIS A 51 -1.17 2.70 4.70
CA HIS A 51 -1.69 1.70 5.64
C HIS A 51 -2.89 2.21 6.43
N ALA A 52 -2.88 3.48 6.87
CA ALA A 52 -4.01 4.07 7.57
C ALA A 52 -5.30 4.03 6.74
N LYS A 53 -5.23 4.29 5.43
CA LYS A 53 -6.40 4.21 4.55
C LYS A 53 -6.87 2.78 4.33
N GLU A 54 -5.95 1.81 4.30
CA GLU A 54 -6.33 0.40 4.23
C GLU A 54 -7.12 -0.02 5.48
N GLU A 55 -6.56 0.24 6.67
CA GLU A 55 -7.13 -0.11 7.96
C GLU A 55 -8.43 0.63 8.28
N GLU A 56 -8.49 1.93 8.01
CA GLU A 56 -9.62 2.78 8.41
C GLU A 56 -10.73 2.85 7.36
N ILE A 57 -10.44 2.56 6.08
CA ILE A 57 -11.39 2.75 4.98
C ILE A 57 -11.58 1.47 4.16
N LEU A 58 -10.51 0.91 3.59
CA LEU A 58 -10.65 -0.19 2.62
C LEU A 58 -11.15 -1.47 3.29
N PHE A 59 -10.51 -1.94 4.36
CA PHE A 59 -10.89 -3.18 5.03
C PHE A 59 -12.31 -3.11 5.63
N PRO A 60 -12.71 -2.03 6.32
CA PRO A 60 -14.11 -1.87 6.77
C PRO A 60 -15.11 -1.86 5.62
N SER A 61 -14.74 -1.28 4.47
CA SER A 61 -15.60 -1.32 3.27
C SER A 61 -15.76 -2.73 2.71
N ILE A 62 -14.70 -3.55 2.76
CA ILE A 62 -14.77 -4.96 2.34
C ILE A 62 -15.68 -5.74 3.29
N ASP A 63 -15.52 -5.57 4.61
CA ASP A 63 -16.32 -6.25 5.64
C ASP A 63 -17.81 -5.96 5.55
N THR A 64 -18.18 -4.77 5.07
CA THR A 64 -19.59 -4.36 4.90
C THR A 64 -20.15 -4.67 3.51
N THR A 65 -19.30 -4.94 2.53
CA THR A 65 -19.71 -5.19 1.14
C THR A 65 -19.83 -6.68 0.83
N LEU A 66 -18.92 -7.50 1.36
CA LEU A 66 -18.86 -8.93 1.06
C LEU A 66 -19.54 -9.77 2.15
N ASP A 67 -20.30 -10.78 1.73
CA ASP A 67 -20.74 -11.82 2.66
C ASP A 67 -19.61 -12.81 2.99
N GLN A 68 -19.85 -13.68 3.99
CA GLN A 68 -18.86 -14.67 4.45
C GLN A 68 -18.42 -15.66 3.36
N GLN A 69 -19.32 -16.02 2.42
CA GLN A 69 -18.99 -16.93 1.34
C GLN A 69 -18.08 -16.23 0.32
N GLN A 70 -18.40 -14.99 -0.03
CA GLN A 70 -17.62 -14.16 -0.95
C GLN A 70 -16.23 -13.84 -0.37
N LEU A 71 -16.16 -13.45 0.90
CA LEU A 71 -14.90 -13.18 1.59
C LEU A 71 -14.00 -14.41 1.62
N ARG A 72 -14.54 -15.58 1.95
CA ARG A 72 -13.79 -16.84 1.92
C ARG A 72 -13.24 -17.16 0.53
N ALA A 73 -14.06 -17.00 -0.50
CA ALA A 73 -13.63 -17.22 -1.88
C ALA A 73 -12.53 -16.24 -2.32
N LEU A 74 -12.56 -14.99 -1.83
CA LEU A 74 -11.50 -14.01 -2.06
C LEU A 74 -10.19 -14.44 -1.37
N VAL A 75 -10.24 -14.80 -0.09
CA VAL A 75 -9.06 -15.26 0.68
C VAL A 75 -8.43 -16.50 0.05
N GLU A 76 -9.25 -17.48 -0.36
CA GLU A 76 -8.77 -18.69 -1.06
C GLU A 76 -8.00 -18.33 -2.34
N LYS A 77 -8.46 -17.33 -3.12
CA LYS A 77 -7.73 -16.86 -4.30
C LYS A 77 -6.41 -16.15 -3.94
N MET A 78 -6.37 -15.38 -2.87
CA MET A 78 -5.16 -14.66 -2.45
C MET A 78 -4.07 -15.60 -1.93
N LEU A 79 -4.46 -16.70 -1.27
CA LEU A 79 -3.52 -17.67 -0.70
C LEU A 79 -3.02 -18.73 -1.70
N LEU A 80 -3.76 -18.95 -2.79
CA LEU A 80 -3.45 -19.97 -3.80
C LEU A 80 -2.85 -19.41 -5.10
N ALA A 81 -2.69 -18.09 -5.19
CA ALA A 81 -1.98 -17.40 -6.27
C ALA A 81 -0.50 -17.23 -5.93
#